data_AF-A0AA93HKE5-F1
#
_entry.id   AF-A0AA93HKE5-F1
#
_cell.length_a   1.000
_cell.length_b   1.000
_cell.length_c   1.000
_cell.angle_alpha   90.00
_cell.angle_beta   90.00
_cell.angle_gamma   90.00
#
_symmetry.space_group_name_H-M   'P 1'
#
loop_
_entity.id
_entity.type
_entity.pdbx_description
1 polymer ?
#
loop_
_entity_poly.entity_id
_entity_poly.type
_entity_poly.pdbx_seq_one_letter_code
_entity_poly.pdbx_strand_id
1 'polypeptide(L)'
;MLFEVEQGEDLASLRDALDLEGPQGEIAREIMSECPNLTKYEESFWRSFGDIATMRPVGMSAQPIPIDKISWYAEKHGFSRTDEAILTRVIRNMDSAFLNAIKSKASTSS
;
A
#
# COMPACT_ATOMS: atom_id res chain seq x y z
N MET A 1 -17.14 -26.82 -2.70
CA MET A 1 -16.76 -26.08 -3.91
C MET A 1 -16.44 -24.67 -3.43
N LEU A 2 -15.15 -24.41 -3.17
CA LEU A 2 -14.65 -23.17 -2.59
C LEU A 2 -14.57 -22.13 -3.70
N PHE A 3 -15.11 -20.94 -3.48
CA PHE A 3 -15.00 -19.82 -4.41
C PHE A 3 -13.54 -19.41 -4.51
N GLU A 4 -12.94 -19.65 -5.68
CA GLU A 4 -11.65 -19.09 -6.08
C GLU A 4 -11.85 -17.58 -6.19
N VAL A 5 -11.36 -16.84 -5.20
CA VAL A 5 -11.23 -15.39 -5.32
C VAL A 5 -9.98 -15.17 -6.18
N GLU A 6 -10.17 -15.02 -7.49
CA GLU A 6 -9.15 -14.49 -8.40
C GLU A 6 -8.81 -13.05 -7.98
N GLN A 7 -7.95 -12.90 -6.97
CA GLN A 7 -7.24 -11.65 -6.74
C GLN A 7 -6.06 -11.61 -7.73
N GLY A 8 -6.38 -11.20 -8.94
CA GLY A 8 -5.43 -11.17 -10.04
C GLY A 8 -5.65 -10.02 -11.02
N GLU A 9 -6.24 -8.90 -10.60
CA GLU A 9 -6.17 -7.69 -11.42
C GLU A 9 -4.76 -7.12 -11.31
N ASP A 10 -3.94 -7.42 -12.31
CA ASP A 10 -2.63 -6.83 -12.59
C ASP A 10 -2.74 -5.29 -12.51
N LEU A 11 -1.75 -4.57 -12.00
CA LEU A 11 -1.80 -3.10 -12.01
C LEU A 11 -1.88 -2.56 -13.46
N ALA A 12 -1.35 -3.33 -14.43
CA ALA A 12 -1.57 -3.09 -15.85
C ALA A 12 -3.06 -3.19 -16.24
N SER A 13 -3.82 -4.12 -15.64
CA SER A 13 -5.27 -4.25 -15.85
C SER A 13 -6.06 -3.14 -15.18
N LEU A 14 -5.62 -2.62 -14.03
CA LEU A 14 -6.19 -1.40 -13.43
C LEU A 14 -5.92 -0.16 -14.29
N ARG A 15 -4.75 -0.09 -14.93
CA ARG A 15 -4.36 0.98 -15.86
C ARG A 15 -5.21 0.99 -17.14
N ASP A 16 -5.65 -0.17 -17.61
CA ASP A 16 -6.54 -0.33 -18.76
C ASP A 16 -8.04 -0.28 -18.38
N ALA A 17 -8.42 -0.70 -17.17
CA ALA A 17 -9.81 -0.71 -16.68
C ALA A 17 -10.30 0.66 -16.18
N LEU A 18 -9.37 1.53 -15.78
CA LEU A 18 -9.65 2.93 -15.52
C LEU A 18 -9.75 3.66 -16.87
N ASP A 19 -10.93 3.57 -17.48
CA ASP A 19 -11.38 4.33 -18.66
C ASP A 19 -11.50 5.82 -18.31
N LEU A 20 -10.39 6.40 -17.82
CA LEU A 20 -10.28 7.77 -17.38
C LEU A 20 -10.11 8.62 -18.64
N GLU A 21 -11.22 8.85 -19.34
CA GLU A 21 -11.30 9.88 -20.36
C GLU A 21 -11.56 11.24 -19.67
N GLY A 22 -10.90 12.29 -20.19
CA GLY A 22 -11.03 13.66 -19.69
C GLY A 22 -9.87 14.14 -18.80
N PRO A 23 -9.97 15.36 -18.23
CA PRO A 23 -8.87 16.02 -17.53
C PRO A 23 -8.31 15.24 -16.33
N GLN A 24 -9.16 14.46 -15.65
CA GLN A 24 -8.75 13.64 -14.51
C GLN A 24 -7.92 12.43 -14.94
N GLY A 25 -8.15 11.90 -16.14
CA GLY A 25 -7.35 10.81 -16.69
C GLY A 25 -5.97 11.23 -17.14
N GLU A 26 -5.84 12.45 -17.65
CA GLU A 26 -4.55 13.03 -18.00
C GLU A 26 -3.68 13.23 -16.75
N ILE A 27 -4.26 13.76 -15.66
CA ILE A 27 -3.59 13.88 -14.35
C ILE A 27 -3.20 12.51 -13.80
N ALA A 28 -4.10 11.52 -13.88
CA ALA A 28 -3.80 10.16 -13.43
C ALA A 28 -2.66 9.53 -14.24
N ARG A 29 -2.63 9.70 -15.57
CA ARG A 29 -1.55 9.22 -16.44
C ARG A 29 -0.22 9.90 -16.13
N GLU A 30 -0.23 11.20 -15.87
CA GLU A 30 0.97 11.96 -15.49
C GLU A 30 1.54 11.43 -14.17
N ILE A 31 0.69 11.30 -13.14
CA ILE A 31 1.07 10.72 -11.84
C ILE A 31 1.57 9.28 -12.00
N MET A 32 0.89 8.46 -12.80
CA MET A 32 1.28 7.07 -13.06
C MET A 32 2.57 6.96 -13.89
N SER A 33 2.91 7.98 -14.69
CA SER A 33 4.16 8.00 -15.47
C SER A 33 5.40 8.17 -14.59
N GLU A 34 5.22 8.79 -13.42
CA GLU A 34 6.27 8.95 -12.39
C GLU A 34 6.33 7.75 -11.43
N CYS A 35 5.35 6.84 -11.46
CA CYS A 35 5.38 5.65 -10.63
C CYS A 35 6.46 4.68 -11.11
N PRO A 36 7.32 4.18 -10.21
CA PRO A 36 8.29 3.16 -10.58
C PRO A 36 7.57 1.87 -11.01
N ASN A 37 8.10 1.22 -12.04
CA ASN A 37 7.62 -0.11 -12.44
C ASN A 37 8.03 -1.11 -11.36
N LEU A 38 7.04 -1.57 -10.59
CA LEU A 38 7.23 -2.60 -9.57
C LEU A 38 7.15 -3.99 -10.20
N THR A 39 7.95 -4.92 -9.70
CA THR A 39 7.75 -6.35 -10.01
C THR A 39 6.48 -6.87 -9.31
N LYS A 40 5.88 -7.95 -9.79
CA LYS A 40 4.72 -8.60 -9.13
C LYS A 40 4.98 -8.92 -7.64
N TYR A 41 6.22 -9.24 -7.30
CA TYR A 41 6.64 -9.45 -5.92
C TYR A 41 6.58 -8.15 -5.10
N GLU A 42 7.11 -7.04 -5.62
CA GLU A 42 7.07 -5.73 -4.94
C GLU A 42 5.66 -5.15 -4.86
N GLU A 43 4.84 -5.35 -5.91
CA GLU A 43 3.43 -4.96 -5.92
C GLU A 43 2.65 -5.61 -4.78
N SER A 44 2.97 -6.87 -4.44
CA SER A 44 2.32 -7.57 -3.34
C SER A 44 2.53 -6.84 -2.00
N PHE A 45 3.73 -6.31 -1.75
CA PHE A 45 4.03 -5.52 -0.56
C PHE A 45 3.37 -4.13 -0.59
N TRP A 46 3.33 -3.50 -1.76
CA TRP A 46 2.65 -2.22 -1.95
C TRP A 46 1.15 -2.32 -1.62
N ARG A 47 0.47 -3.35 -2.15
CA ARG A 47 -0.95 -3.62 -1.84
C ARG A 47 -1.15 -3.91 -0.35
N SER A 48 -0.26 -4.73 0.22
CA SER A 48 -0.29 -5.06 1.64
C SER A 48 -0.22 -3.81 2.54
N PHE A 49 0.50 -2.76 2.12
CA PHE A 49 0.51 -1.50 2.88
C PHE A 49 -0.87 -0.85 2.95
N GLY A 50 -1.61 -0.81 1.84
CA GLY A 50 -2.97 -0.26 1.82
C GLY A 50 -3.89 -1.00 2.80
N ASP A 51 -3.84 -2.33 2.78
CA ASP A 51 -4.66 -3.18 3.63
C ASP A 51 -4.28 -3.03 5.12
N ILE A 52 -2.99 -3.10 5.43
CA ILE A 52 -2.50 -3.00 6.81
C ILE A 52 -2.68 -1.58 7.36
N ALA A 53 -2.62 -0.54 6.53
CA ALA A 53 -2.82 0.84 6.97
C ALA A 53 -4.22 1.08 7.58
N THR A 54 -5.23 0.29 7.17
CA THR A 54 -6.58 0.33 7.79
C THR A 54 -6.60 -0.15 9.24
N MET A 55 -5.57 -0.89 9.67
CA MET A 55 -5.44 -1.43 11.02
C MET A 55 -4.72 -0.48 11.98
N ARG A 56 -4.42 0.76 11.54
CA ARG A 56 -3.82 1.77 12.41
C ARG A 56 -4.71 2.05 13.63
N PRO A 57 -4.11 2.26 14.80
CA PRO A 57 -4.83 2.80 15.95
C PRO A 57 -5.50 4.12 15.57
N VAL A 58 -6.81 4.20 15.81
CA VAL A 58 -7.57 5.44 15.64
C VAL A 58 -7.37 6.30 16.90
N GLY A 59 -6.92 7.53 16.71
CA GLY A 59 -6.66 8.47 17.81
C GLY A 59 -6.53 9.91 17.31
N MET A 60 -6.16 10.83 18.20
CA MET A 60 -6.02 12.27 17.86
C MET A 60 -4.86 12.58 16.89
N SER A 61 -3.98 11.61 16.62
CA SER A 61 -2.88 11.74 15.68
C SER A 61 -2.61 10.42 14.96
N ALA A 62 -2.07 10.50 13.74
CA ALA A 62 -1.64 9.32 13.00
C ALA A 62 -0.52 8.61 13.77
N GLN A 63 -0.80 7.38 14.22
CA GLN A 63 0.15 6.52 14.91
C GLN A 63 0.80 5.53 13.93
N PRO A 64 2.00 5.01 14.28
CA PRO A 64 2.61 3.92 13.53
C PRO A 64 1.71 2.68 13.49
N ILE A 65 1.84 1.92 12.41
CA ILE A 65 1.22 0.62 12.27
C ILE A 65 1.85 -0.34 13.31
N PRO A 66 1.05 -0.98 14.18
CA PRO A 66 1.58 -1.92 15.15
C PRO A 66 2.19 -3.15 14.48
N ILE A 67 3.32 -3.64 15.01
CA ILE A 67 4.06 -4.78 14.42
C ILE A 67 3.21 -6.05 14.44
N ASP A 68 2.43 -6.26 15.50
CA ASP A 68 1.51 -7.39 15.62
C ASP A 68 0.48 -7.43 14.49
N LYS A 69 0.07 -6.28 13.93
CA LYS A 69 -0.82 -6.23 12.75
C LYS A 69 -0.13 -6.66 11.47
N ILE A 70 1.16 -6.37 11.34
CA ILE A 70 1.96 -6.80 10.19
C ILE A 70 2.16 -8.32 10.24
N SER A 71 2.55 -8.85 11.40
CA SER A 71 2.70 -10.30 11.60
C SER A 71 1.38 -11.04 11.43
N TRP A 72 0.27 -10.50 11.96
CA TRP A 72 -1.06 -11.07 11.76
C TRP A 72 -1.47 -11.11 10.28
N TYR A 73 -1.16 -10.06 9.52
CA TYR A 73 -1.42 -10.02 8.09
C TYR A 73 -0.57 -11.06 7.35
N ALA A 74 0.73 -11.15 7.66
CA ALA A 74 1.63 -12.13 7.08
C ALA A 74 1.13 -13.57 7.31
N GLU A 75 0.73 -13.89 8.55
CA GLU A 75 0.16 -15.18 8.91
C GLU A 75 -1.14 -15.47 8.15
N LYS A 76 -2.07 -14.51 8.14
CA LYS A 76 -3.37 -14.65 7.49
C LYS A 76 -3.26 -14.90 5.98
N HIS A 77 -2.25 -14.32 5.33
CA HIS A 77 -2.03 -14.42 3.89
C HIS A 77 -0.97 -15.48 3.52
N GLY A 78 -0.51 -16.29 4.48
CA GLY A 78 0.37 -17.43 4.22
C GLY A 78 1.79 -17.04 3.79
N PHE A 79 2.28 -15.86 4.20
CA PHE A 79 3.65 -15.43 3.93
C PHE A 79 4.64 -16.39 4.60
N SER A 80 5.76 -16.67 3.92
CA SER A 80 6.87 -17.38 4.55
C SER A 80 7.50 -16.51 5.65
N ARG A 81 8.27 -17.11 6.58
CA ARG A 81 9.00 -16.33 7.59
C ARG A 81 9.96 -15.30 6.97
N THR A 82 10.54 -15.63 5.83
CA THR A 82 11.42 -14.71 5.09
C THR A 82 10.61 -13.55 4.53
N ASP A 83 9.45 -13.84 3.92
CA ASP A 83 8.59 -12.79 3.36
C ASP A 83 7.93 -11.94 4.44
N GLU A 84 7.61 -12.50 5.63
CA GLU A 84 7.16 -11.75 6.79
C GLU A 84 8.22 -10.73 7.24
N ALA A 85 9.50 -11.13 7.30
CA ALA A 85 10.58 -10.22 7.67
C ALA A 85 10.76 -9.11 6.63
N ILE A 86 10.64 -9.43 5.34
CA ILE A 86 10.69 -8.47 4.24
C ILE A 86 9.49 -7.52 4.31
N LEU A 87 8.28 -8.05 4.41
CA LEU A 87 7.03 -7.29 4.57
C LEU A 87 7.15 -6.32 5.75
N THR A 88 7.57 -6.81 6.92
CA THR A 88 7.76 -5.99 8.12
C THR A 88 8.70 -4.82 7.86
N ARG A 89 9.82 -5.07 7.19
CA ARG A 89 10.77 -4.01 6.85
C ARG A 89 10.17 -2.99 5.87
N VAL A 90 9.52 -3.46 4.81
CA VAL A 90 8.91 -2.60 3.78
C VAL A 90 7.80 -1.74 4.37
N ILE A 91 6.85 -2.34 5.09
CA ILE A 91 5.72 -1.64 5.71
C ILE A 91 6.20 -0.59 6.70
N ARG A 92 7.21 -0.88 7.53
CA ARG A 92 7.75 0.12 8.48
C ARG A 92 8.41 1.31 7.80
N ASN A 93 9.10 1.09 6.68
CA ASN A 93 9.70 2.16 5.91
C ASN A 93 8.64 3.04 5.25
N MET A 94 7.62 2.42 4.62
CA MET A 94 6.50 3.13 4.02
C MET A 94 5.71 3.92 5.06
N ASP A 95 5.45 3.32 6.22
CA ASP A 95 4.74 3.95 7.32
C ASP A 95 5.50 5.17 7.88
N SER A 96 6.82 5.03 8.04
CA SER A 96 7.67 6.14 8.48
C SER A 96 7.65 7.30 7.48
N ALA A 97 7.73 7.00 6.18
CA ALA A 97 7.64 8.01 5.12
C ALA A 97 6.28 8.73 5.14
N PHE A 98 5.18 7.97 5.28
CA PHE A 98 3.83 8.51 5.39
C PHE A 98 3.67 9.43 6.61
N LEU A 99 4.08 9.00 7.79
CA LEU A 99 4.02 9.79 9.01
C LEU A 99 4.86 11.07 8.92
N ASN A 100 6.04 11.00 8.30
CA ASN A 100 6.89 12.17 8.06
C ASN A 100 6.24 13.16 7.10
N ALA A 101 5.59 12.68 6.03
CA ALA A 101 4.87 13.52 5.08
C ALA A 101 3.65 14.21 5.72
N ILE A 102 2.97 13.55 6.66
CA ILE A 102 1.89 14.19 7.43
C ILE A 102 2.44 15.28 8.34
N LYS A 103 3.54 14.99 9.06
CA LYS A 103 4.17 15.96 9.97
C LYS A 103 4.65 17.20 9.23
N SER A 104 5.29 17.03 8.06
CA SER A 104 5.81 18.15 7.27
C SER A 104 4.70 19.06 6.72
N LYS A 105 3.55 18.47 6.34
CA LYS A 105 2.35 19.23 5.94
C LYS A 105 1.73 20.00 7.10
N ALA A 106 1.67 19.40 8.29
CA ALA A 106 1.17 20.09 9.48
C ALA A 106 2.01 21.32 9.84
N SER A 107 3.34 21.22 9.71
CA SER A 107 4.27 22.31 10.02
C SER A 107 4.31 23.47 9.02
N THR A 108 3.83 23.27 7.78
CA THR A 108 3.75 24.32 6.75
C THR A 108 2.43 25.11 6.79
N SER A 109 1.51 24.73 7.69
CA SER A 109 0.17 25.31 7.84
C SER A 109 0.05 26.24 9.05
N SER A 110 1.17 26.62 9.67
CA SER A 110 1.24 27.42 10.92
C SER A 110 1.89 28.77 10.69
#